data_AF-A0A4V2IW87-F1
#
_entry.id   AF-A0A4V2IW87-F1
#
_cell.length_a   1.000
_cell.length_b   1.000
_cell.length_c   1.000
_cell.angle_alpha   90.00
_cell.angle_beta   90.00
_cell.angle_gamma   90.00
#
_symmetry.space_group_name_H-M   'P 1'
#
loop_
_entity.id
_entity.type
_entity.pdbx_description
1 polymer ?
#
loop_
_entity_poly.entity_id
_entity_poly.type
_entity_poly.pdbx_seq_one_letter_code
_entity_poly.pdbx_strand_id
1 'polypeptide(L)'
;MIFLELDEFQKELKFLQKKYRSLLEDLEVLKLVLGVLPNQRPPFSFEISDLGLTTCIIKVKKIACKSLKGRGVNSGLRLIYAHFPEEDKIVFVELYHKNNKENEDRGRILANFS
;
A
#
# COMPACT_ATOMS: atom_id res chain seq x y z
N MET A 1 -5.76 -15.66 0.18
CA MET A 1 -5.17 -14.49 -0.48
C MET A 1 -3.66 -14.60 -0.57
N ILE A 2 -3.13 -14.51 -1.79
CA ILE A 2 -1.72 -14.49 -2.13
C ILE A 2 -1.22 -13.04 -2.07
N PHE A 3 -0.10 -12.80 -1.37
CA PHE A 3 0.53 -11.49 -1.32
C PHE A 3 1.91 -11.56 -1.99
N LEU A 4 2.11 -10.73 -3.01
CA LEU A 4 3.39 -10.53 -3.68
C LEU A 4 3.88 -9.10 -3.46
N GLU A 5 5.18 -8.88 -3.61
CA GLU A 5 5.85 -7.60 -3.38
C GLU A 5 6.77 -7.31 -4.56
N LEU A 6 6.71 -6.09 -5.12
CA LEU A 6 7.73 -5.64 -6.08
C LEU A 6 9.06 -5.40 -5.39
N ASP A 7 10.17 -5.51 -6.13
CA ASP A 7 11.51 -5.28 -5.61
C ASP A 7 11.68 -3.85 -5.06
N GLU A 8 11.09 -2.86 -5.72
CA GLU A 8 11.09 -1.47 -5.26
C GLU A 8 10.33 -1.30 -3.95
N PHE A 9 9.20 -2.00 -3.80
CA PHE A 9 8.44 -2.00 -2.56
C PHE A 9 9.28 -2.53 -1.40
N GLN A 10 10.02 -3.62 -1.61
CA GLN A 10 10.90 -4.17 -0.57
C GLN A 10 12.03 -3.20 -0.18
N LYS A 11 12.59 -2.47 -1.16
CA LYS A 11 13.60 -1.44 -0.90
C LYS A 11 13.03 -0.29 -0.05
N GLU A 12 11.85 0.18 -0.40
CA GLU A 12 11.12 1.22 0.34
C GLU A 12 10.77 0.77 1.76
N LEU A 13 10.29 -0.47 1.92
CA LEU A 13 10.00 -1.07 3.21
C LEU A 13 11.24 -1.11 4.11
N LYS A 14 12.37 -1.61 3.59
CA LYS A 14 13.65 -1.64 4.33
C LYS A 14 14.11 -0.24 4.73
N PHE A 15 13.91 0.76 3.89
CA PHE A 15 14.25 2.15 4.21
C PHE A 15 13.33 2.71 5.32
N LEU A 16 12.02 2.54 5.19
CA LEU A 16 11.04 3.08 6.11
C LEU A 16 11.06 2.37 7.47
N GLN A 17 11.37 1.08 7.51
CA GLN A 17 11.50 0.30 8.74
C GLN A 17 12.56 0.90 9.69
N LYS A 18 13.64 1.47 9.16
CA LYS A 18 14.67 2.16 9.97
C LYS A 18 14.09 3.33 10.77
N LYS A 19 13.08 4.00 10.21
CA LYS A 19 12.40 5.14 10.83
C LYS A 19 11.18 4.73 11.66
N TYR A 20 10.46 3.70 11.22
CA TYR A 20 9.23 3.21 11.83
C TYR A 20 9.42 1.73 12.21
N ARG A 21 9.91 1.48 13.42
CA ARG A 21 10.34 0.14 13.87
C ARG A 21 9.21 -0.91 13.82
N SER A 22 7.98 -0.49 14.07
CA SER A 22 6.77 -1.34 14.03
C SER A 22 6.21 -1.58 12.63
N LEU A 23 6.78 -0.99 11.58
CA LEU A 23 6.18 -0.99 10.25
C LEU A 23 5.93 -2.40 9.71
N LEU A 24 6.82 -3.36 10.00
CA LEU A 24 6.59 -4.76 9.59
C LEU A 24 5.36 -5.34 10.28
N GLU A 25 5.23 -5.21 11.60
CA GLU A 25 4.04 -5.66 12.32
C GLU A 25 2.77 -4.95 11.84
N ASP A 26 2.87 -3.64 11.59
CA ASP A 26 1.75 -2.82 11.11
C ASP A 26 1.28 -3.30 9.72
N LEU A 27 2.21 -3.71 8.84
CA LEU A 27 1.91 -4.30 7.54
C LEU A 27 1.31 -5.70 7.65
N GLU A 28 1.77 -6.54 8.58
CA GLU A 28 1.15 -7.86 8.81
C GLU A 28 -0.32 -7.72 9.26
N VAL A 29 -0.61 -6.76 10.14
CA VAL A 29 -2.00 -6.43 10.50
C VAL A 29 -2.78 -5.95 9.28
N LEU A 30 -2.17 -5.12 8.42
CA LEU A 30 -2.82 -4.66 7.19
C LEU A 30 -3.10 -5.80 6.21
N LYS A 31 -2.18 -6.77 6.06
CA LYS A 31 -2.39 -7.98 5.24
C LYS A 31 -3.59 -8.79 5.74
N LEU A 32 -3.74 -8.96 7.06
CA LEU A 32 -4.93 -9.63 7.62
C LEU A 32 -6.23 -8.91 7.26
N VAL A 33 -6.24 -7.57 7.33
CA VAL A 33 -7.41 -6.77 6.95
C VAL A 33 -7.68 -6.90 5.44
N LEU A 34 -6.65 -6.80 4.60
CA LEU A 34 -6.78 -6.92 3.15
C LEU A 34 -7.23 -8.33 2.73
N GLY A 35 -6.85 -9.36 3.48
CA GLY A 35 -7.32 -10.73 3.24
C GLY A 35 -8.83 -10.92 3.42
N VAL A 36 -9.50 -9.99 4.13
CA VAL A 36 -10.97 -9.99 4.30
C VAL A 36 -11.62 -8.89 3.46
N LEU A 37 -10.97 -7.73 3.36
CA LEU A 37 -11.47 -6.52 2.71
C LEU A 37 -10.41 -5.96 1.74
N PRO A 38 -10.19 -6.60 0.59
CA PRO A 38 -9.15 -6.21 -0.37
C PRO A 38 -9.54 -5.04 -1.28
N ASN A 39 -10.82 -4.62 -1.25
CA ASN A 39 -11.32 -3.54 -2.09
C ASN A 39 -11.11 -2.16 -1.45
N GLN A 40 -11.27 -1.11 -2.24
CA GLN A 40 -11.22 0.25 -1.73
C GLN A 40 -12.29 0.51 -0.66
N ARG A 41 -11.91 1.25 0.39
CA ARG A 41 -12.78 1.60 1.50
C ARG A 41 -12.50 3.04 1.93
N PRO A 42 -13.19 4.04 1.36
CA PRO A 42 -13.12 5.41 1.84
C PRO A 42 -13.51 5.49 3.33
N PRO A 43 -12.87 6.35 4.14
CA PRO A 43 -11.79 7.29 3.79
C PRO A 43 -10.37 6.70 3.91
N PHE A 44 -10.22 5.37 4.05
CA PHE A 44 -8.95 4.71 4.31
C PHE A 44 -8.17 4.40 3.03
N SER A 45 -8.87 3.91 2.01
CA SER A 45 -8.30 3.57 0.71
C SER A 45 -9.21 4.01 -0.43
N PHE A 46 -8.59 4.27 -1.58
CA PHE A 46 -9.23 4.79 -2.79
C PHE A 46 -8.63 4.08 -4.00
N GLU A 47 -9.45 3.76 -4.98
CA GLU A 47 -9.02 3.25 -6.27
C GLU A 47 -8.46 4.39 -7.13
N ILE A 48 -7.42 4.10 -7.90
CA ILE A 48 -6.81 5.01 -8.86
C ILE A 48 -7.34 4.63 -10.24
N SER A 49 -8.44 5.27 -10.64
CA SER A 49 -9.18 4.94 -11.87
C SER A 49 -8.65 5.63 -13.14
N ASP A 50 -7.79 6.64 -13.00
CA ASP A 50 -7.32 7.50 -14.10
C ASP A 50 -5.99 7.04 -14.74
N LEU A 51 -5.74 5.72 -14.72
CA LEU A 51 -4.53 5.11 -15.28
C LEU A 51 -4.73 4.47 -16.66
N GLY A 52 -5.98 4.30 -17.10
CA GLY A 52 -6.29 3.58 -18.34
C GLY A 52 -6.05 2.06 -18.26
N LEU A 53 -5.93 1.52 -17.05
CA LEU A 53 -5.73 0.10 -16.77
C LEU A 53 -7.06 -0.60 -16.46
N THR A 54 -7.15 -1.88 -16.81
CA THR A 54 -8.21 -2.77 -16.33
C THR A 54 -7.92 -3.28 -14.91
N THR A 55 -6.65 -3.33 -14.53
CA THR A 55 -6.19 -3.76 -13.19
C THR A 55 -6.65 -2.78 -12.12
N CYS A 56 -7.26 -3.30 -11.04
CA CYS A 56 -7.69 -2.48 -9.91
C CYS A 56 -6.49 -2.05 -9.06
N ILE A 57 -6.14 -0.76 -9.11
CA ILE A 57 -5.04 -0.18 -8.33
C ILE A 57 -5.61 0.60 -7.16
N ILE A 58 -5.23 0.24 -5.93
CA ILE A 58 -5.76 0.83 -4.71
C ILE A 58 -4.65 1.54 -3.92
N LYS A 59 -4.95 2.77 -3.51
CA LYS A 59 -4.12 3.63 -2.66
C LYS A 59 -4.70 3.69 -1.25
N VAL A 60 -4.01 3.07 -0.29
CA VAL A 60 -4.29 3.21 1.14
C VAL A 60 -3.64 4.49 1.65
N LYS A 61 -4.44 5.41 2.18
CA LYS A 61 -3.99 6.70 2.73
C LYS A 61 -3.91 6.74 4.25
N LYS A 62 -4.60 5.83 4.93
CA LYS A 62 -4.70 5.80 6.40
C LYS A 62 -4.25 4.45 6.94
N ILE A 63 -2.96 4.34 7.22
CA ILE A 63 -2.34 3.14 7.80
C ILE A 63 -2.03 3.44 9.27
N ALA A 64 -2.44 2.57 10.19
CA ALA A 64 -2.01 2.69 11.58
C ALA A 64 -0.52 2.36 11.69
N CYS A 65 0.23 3.17 12.44
CA CYS A 65 1.64 2.90 12.70
C CYS A 65 1.91 3.01 14.19
N LYS A 66 2.17 1.88 14.87
CA LYS A 66 2.38 1.88 16.33
C LYS A 66 3.59 2.73 16.76
N SER A 67 4.62 2.82 15.92
CA SER A 67 5.82 3.64 16.15
C SER A 67 5.52 5.13 16.23
N LEU A 68 4.42 5.58 15.62
CA LEU A 68 3.96 6.96 15.65
C LEU A 68 2.92 7.14 16.76
N LYS A 69 3.41 7.19 18.01
CA LYS A 69 2.58 7.36 19.21
C LYS A 69 1.64 8.56 19.06
N GLY A 70 0.36 8.36 19.35
CA GLY A 70 -0.69 9.38 19.29
C GLY A 70 -1.22 9.71 17.88
N ARG A 71 -0.68 9.11 16.80
CA ARG A 71 -1.14 9.39 15.42
C ARG A 71 -2.19 8.39 14.92
N GLY A 72 -2.23 7.18 15.46
CA GLY A 72 -3.16 6.12 15.01
C GLY A 72 -3.07 5.91 13.50
N VAL A 73 -4.23 5.86 12.83
CA VAL A 73 -4.34 5.71 11.36
C VAL A 73 -3.85 6.94 10.57
N ASN A 74 -3.58 8.06 11.23
CA ASN A 74 -3.05 9.28 10.61
C ASN A 74 -1.51 9.31 10.65
N SER A 75 -0.88 8.15 10.46
CA SER A 75 0.58 8.01 10.39
C SER A 75 1.21 8.81 9.27
N GLY A 76 0.47 9.04 8.18
CA GLY A 76 0.99 9.64 6.95
C GLY A 76 1.65 8.64 6.00
N LEU A 77 1.71 7.35 6.36
CA LEU A 77 2.13 6.29 5.46
C LEU A 77 1.04 6.02 4.40
N ARG A 78 1.50 5.72 3.18
CA ARG A 78 0.69 5.41 2.02
C ARG A 78 1.20 4.12 1.39
N LEU A 79 0.28 3.23 1.08
CA LEU A 79 0.53 1.96 0.40
C LEU A 79 -0.23 1.95 -0.92
N ILE A 80 0.44 1.55 -1.98
CA ILE A 80 -0.18 1.27 -3.28
C ILE A 80 -0.12 -0.24 -3.52
N TYR A 81 -1.25 -0.82 -3.92
CA TYR A 81 -1.30 -2.22 -4.32
C TYR A 81 -2.21 -2.43 -5.53
N ALA A 82 -1.89 -3.47 -6.32
CA ALA A 82 -2.76 -3.99 -7.36
C ALA A 82 -3.56 -5.17 -6.80
N HIS A 83 -4.86 -5.19 -7.04
CA HIS A 83 -5.77 -6.24 -6.61
C HIS A 83 -6.27 -7.04 -7.82
N PHE A 84 -6.11 -8.37 -7.74
CA PHE A 84 -6.56 -9.34 -8.74
C PHE A 84 -7.59 -10.27 -8.09
N PRO A 85 -8.89 -9.92 -8.13
CA PRO A 85 -9.94 -10.68 -7.45
C PRO A 85 -10.05 -12.12 -7.93
N GLU A 86 -9.87 -12.35 -9.24
CA GLU A 86 -9.98 -13.67 -9.87
C GLU A 86 -8.87 -14.63 -9.42
N GLU A 87 -7.71 -14.08 -9.06
CA GLU A 87 -6.55 -14.85 -8.60
C GLU A 87 -6.43 -14.89 -7.07
N ASP A 88 -7.37 -14.27 -6.34
CA ASP A 88 -7.27 -14.02 -4.89
C ASP A 88 -5.88 -13.47 -4.50
N LYS A 89 -5.41 -12.47 -5.25
CA LYS A 89 -4.02 -11.99 -5.23
C LYS A 89 -3.92 -10.48 -5.06
N ILE A 90 -2.96 -10.06 -4.23
CA ILE A 90 -2.54 -8.67 -4.06
C ILE A 90 -1.05 -8.55 -4.36
N VAL A 91 -0.67 -7.53 -5.13
CA VAL A 91 0.73 -7.17 -5.39
C VAL A 91 1.01 -5.81 -4.77
N PHE A 92 1.90 -5.74 -3.79
CA PHE A 92 2.36 -4.48 -3.21
C PHE A 92 3.34 -3.78 -4.13
N VAL A 93 3.02 -2.53 -4.48
CA VAL A 93 3.69 -1.78 -5.55
C VAL A 93 4.62 -0.71 -4.99
N GLU A 94 4.13 0.03 -3.99
CA GLU A 94 4.85 1.18 -3.44
C GLU A 94 4.45 1.46 -1.99
N LEU A 95 5.42 1.84 -1.18
CA LEU A 95 5.24 2.30 0.20
C LEU A 95 5.99 3.60 0.44
N TYR A 96 5.30 4.64 0.90
CA TYR A 96 5.94 5.92 1.16
C TYR A 96 5.26 6.70 2.29
N HIS A 97 5.97 7.71 2.80
CA HIS A 97 5.38 8.68 3.72
C HIS A 97 4.99 9.94 2.95
N LYS A 98 3.80 10.50 3.26
CA LYS A 98 3.21 11.63 2.53
C LYS A 98 4.04 12.92 2.45
N ASN A 99 4.94 13.11 3.42
CA ASN A 99 5.83 14.27 3.45
C ASN A 99 7.07 14.10 2.56
N ASN A 100 7.39 12.86 2.16
CA ASN A 100 8.53 12.56 1.29
C ASN A 100 8.11 12.49 -0.18
N LYS A 101 6.84 12.13 -0.43
CA LYS A 101 6.27 12.01 -1.77
C LYS A 101 4.77 12.31 -1.72
N GLU A 102 4.31 13.12 -2.66
CA GLU A 102 2.92 13.53 -2.73
C GLU A 102 2.03 12.44 -3.34
N ASN A 103 2.46 11.89 -4.47
CA ASN A 103 1.69 10.97 -5.30
C ASN A 103 2.40 9.63 -5.51
N GLU A 104 1.66 8.63 -5.98
CA GLU A 104 2.15 7.32 -6.40
C GLU A 104 3.05 7.39 -7.64
N ASP A 105 3.88 6.36 -7.82
CA ASP A 105 4.67 6.15 -9.02
C ASP A 105 3.83 5.54 -10.16
N ARG A 106 3.17 6.41 -10.93
CA ARG A 106 2.34 5.99 -12.07
C ARG A 106 3.14 5.27 -13.15
N GLY A 107 4.40 5.65 -13.37
CA GLY A 107 5.28 4.98 -14.32
C GLY A 107 5.53 3.53 -13.91
N ARG A 108 5.82 3.29 -12.62
CA ARG A 108 5.98 1.94 -12.08
C ARG A 108 4.71 1.10 -12.20
N ILE A 109 3.55 1.69 -11.89
CA ILE A 109 2.27 1.00 -12.00
C ILE A 109 2.02 0.55 -13.45
N LEU A 110 2.16 1.46 -14.42
CA LEU A 110 1.97 1.14 -15.83
C LEU A 110 2.98 0.10 -16.33
N ALA A 111 4.26 0.20 -15.95
CA ALA A 111 5.29 -0.75 -16.38
C ALA A 111 5.04 -2.20 -15.91
N ASN A 112 4.27 -2.40 -14.83
CA ASN A 112 4.00 -3.73 -14.26
C ASN A 112 2.60 -4.26 -14.54
N PHE A 113 1.63 -3.40 -14.86
CA PHE A 113 0.21 -3.77 -14.92
C PHE A 113 -0.55 -3.22 -16.15
N SER A 114 0.16 -2.72 -17.17
CA SER A 114 -0.41 -2.33 -18.46
C SER A 114 -0.67 -3.49 -19.41
#